data_AF-A0A6J0HEL2-F1
#
_entry.id   AF-A0A6J0HEL2-F1
#
_cell.length_a   1.000
_cell.length_b   1.000
_cell.length_c   1.000
_cell.angle_alpha   90.00
_cell.angle_beta   90.00
_cell.angle_gamma   90.00
#
_symmetry.space_group_name_H-M   'P 1'
#
loop_
_entity.id
_entity.type
_entity.pdbx_description
1 polymer ?
#
loop_
_entity_poly.entity_id
_entity_poly.type
_entity_poly.pdbx_seq_one_letter_code
_entity_poly.pdbx_strand_id
1 'polypeptide(L)'
;MEMAAVNGDHSFRTLIQTPESVLALLPEGVPLEVGVQYLLWHLSLLPRPILIIWNFWGLELPALFKALDATGRKVDFCHVVCGYMDMLSLVKDRVPQAPSYRLNNLLRRYLQQRLGEGALAKAKALQNLWGALALPVSLDMEMMLMHRNAQSYTLLWPFVQEKLLSKRAAKVLAQRNLVLRDLEEE
;
A
#
# COMPACT_ATOMS: atom_id res chain seq x y z
N MET A 1 12.14 -11.09 -1.56
CA MET A 1 11.03 -10.11 -1.48
C MET A 1 11.63 -8.75 -1.09
N GLU A 2 10.96 -7.62 -1.37
CA GLU A 2 11.49 -6.29 -1.01
C GLU A 2 10.38 -5.43 -0.39
N MET A 3 10.73 -4.63 0.62
CA MET A 3 9.89 -3.54 1.13
C MET A 3 10.61 -2.22 0.89
N ALA A 4 9.86 -1.22 0.43
CA ALA A 4 10.39 0.11 0.21
C ALA A 4 9.34 1.18 0.51
N ALA A 5 9.81 2.33 0.97
CA ALA A 5 9.01 3.53 1.20
C ALA A 5 9.83 4.75 0.79
N VAL A 6 9.16 5.81 0.37
CA VAL A 6 9.81 7.08 -0.01
C VAL A 6 9.02 8.25 0.58
N ASN A 7 9.74 9.29 0.98
CA ASN A 7 9.18 10.57 1.40
C ASN A 7 10.15 11.70 1.03
N GLY A 8 9.85 12.42 -0.05
CA GLY A 8 10.74 13.45 -0.58
C GLY A 8 12.09 12.84 -0.98
N ASP A 9 13.17 13.35 -0.42
CA ASP A 9 14.53 12.86 -0.67
C ASP A 9 14.90 11.62 0.19
N HIS A 10 14.08 11.30 1.18
CA HIS A 10 14.30 10.14 2.03
C HIS A 10 13.71 8.88 1.41
N SER A 11 14.49 7.80 1.42
CA SER A 11 14.02 6.49 0.96
C SER A 11 14.45 5.38 1.91
N PHE A 12 13.56 4.43 2.09
CA PHE A 12 13.79 3.17 2.77
C PHE A 12 13.70 2.02 1.78
N ARG A 13 14.60 1.06 1.93
CA ARG A 13 14.60 -0.20 1.18
C ARG A 13 15.17 -1.29 2.07
N THR A 14 14.50 -2.43 2.10
CA THR A 14 15.04 -3.64 2.70
C THR A 14 14.67 -4.86 1.87
N LEU A 15 15.62 -5.77 1.70
CA LEU A 15 15.39 -7.07 1.10
C LEU A 15 14.98 -8.04 2.21
N ILE A 16 13.87 -8.74 1.99
CA ILE A 16 13.36 -9.76 2.90
C ILE A 16 13.73 -11.13 2.36
N GLN A 17 14.38 -11.93 3.23
CA GLN A 17 14.65 -13.33 2.99
C GLN A 17 13.35 -14.09 2.77
N THR A 18 13.32 -14.92 1.72
CA THR A 18 12.23 -15.84 1.46
C THR A 18 12.67 -17.26 1.82
N PRO A 19 11.74 -18.21 2.04
CA PRO A 19 12.12 -19.60 2.27
C PRO A 19 13.05 -20.13 1.18
N GLU A 20 12.82 -19.75 -0.08
CA GLU A 20 13.64 -20.14 -1.22
C GLU A 20 15.06 -19.53 -1.16
N SER A 21 15.21 -18.26 -0.73
CA SER A 21 16.53 -17.64 -0.61
C SER A 21 17.35 -18.26 0.53
N VAL A 22 16.68 -18.62 1.63
CA VAL A 22 17.31 -19.34 2.75
C VAL A 22 17.75 -20.74 2.32
N LEU A 23 16.90 -21.48 1.61
CA LEU A 23 17.23 -22.80 1.06
C LEU A 23 18.36 -22.75 0.04
N ALA A 24 18.42 -21.69 -0.77
CA ALA A 24 19.48 -21.46 -1.74
C ALA A 24 20.79 -20.91 -1.12
N LEU A 25 20.84 -20.73 0.21
CA LEU A 25 21.96 -20.13 0.94
C LEU A 25 22.40 -18.77 0.37
N LEU A 26 21.46 -18.04 -0.24
CA LEU A 26 21.71 -16.71 -0.75
C LEU A 26 21.69 -15.74 0.44
N PRO A 27 22.82 -15.06 0.76
CA PRO A 27 22.91 -14.17 1.92
C PRO A 27 22.13 -12.86 1.75
N GLU A 28 21.36 -12.72 0.68
CA GLU A 28 20.70 -11.47 0.34
C GLU A 28 19.41 -11.26 1.15
N GLY A 29 19.47 -10.31 2.07
CA GLY A 29 18.31 -9.79 2.79
C GLY A 29 18.29 -10.17 4.27
N VAL A 30 17.32 -9.61 4.97
CA VAL A 30 17.10 -9.79 6.41
C VAL A 30 15.86 -10.64 6.68
N PRO A 31 15.76 -11.29 7.86
CA PRO A 31 14.53 -11.92 8.29
C PRO A 31 13.35 -10.95 8.26
N LEU A 32 12.14 -11.46 8.02
CA LEU A 32 10.92 -10.64 7.91
C LEU A 32 10.72 -9.74 9.14
N GLU A 33 10.90 -10.29 10.34
CA GLU A 33 10.77 -9.55 11.60
C GLU A 33 11.72 -8.35 11.68
N VAL A 34 12.99 -8.56 11.33
CA VAL A 34 14.01 -7.51 11.31
C VAL A 34 13.66 -6.43 10.26
N GLY A 35 13.20 -6.84 9.08
CA GLY A 35 12.83 -5.88 8.04
C GLY A 35 11.57 -5.07 8.39
N VAL A 36 10.57 -5.67 9.05
CA VAL A 36 9.40 -4.94 9.58
C VAL A 36 9.83 -3.98 10.69
N GLN A 37 10.75 -4.38 11.56
CA GLN A 37 11.30 -3.49 12.59
C GLN A 37 12.01 -2.28 11.98
N TYR A 38 12.80 -2.47 10.92
CA TYR A 38 13.44 -1.36 10.21
C TYR A 38 12.44 -0.45 9.51
N LEU A 39 11.38 -1.00 8.95
CA LEU A 39 10.28 -0.21 8.38
C LEU A 39 9.62 0.66 9.45
N LEU A 40 9.28 0.08 10.60
CA LEU A 40 8.69 0.81 11.72
C LEU A 40 9.58 1.94 12.21
N TRP A 41 10.87 1.65 12.41
CA TRP A 41 11.86 2.66 12.78
C TRP A 41 11.88 3.81 11.78
N HIS A 42 11.96 3.50 10.49
CA HIS A 42 11.96 4.51 9.43
C HIS A 42 10.70 5.37 9.46
N LEU A 43 9.52 4.77 9.61
CA LEU A 43 8.25 5.48 9.66
C LEU A 43 8.10 6.33 10.93
N SER A 44 8.67 5.89 12.07
CA SER A 44 8.63 6.65 13.33
C SER A 44 9.44 7.95 13.32
N LEU A 45 10.36 8.11 12.35
CA LEU A 45 11.08 9.36 12.14
C LEU A 45 10.18 10.46 11.55
N LEU A 46 8.99 10.09 11.05
CA LEU A 46 8.02 11.01 10.47
C LEU A 46 6.89 11.27 11.47
N PRO A 47 6.44 12.52 11.63
CA PRO A 47 5.32 12.83 12.50
C PRO A 47 4.02 12.31 11.88
N ARG A 48 3.56 11.13 12.35
CA ARG A 48 2.29 10.50 11.95
C ARG A 48 2.11 10.38 10.42
N PRO A 49 2.92 9.58 9.71
CA PRO A 49 2.84 9.44 8.27
C PRO A 49 1.53 8.80 7.77
N ILE A 50 1.08 9.24 6.59
CA ILE A 50 0.04 8.59 5.78
C ILE A 50 0.73 7.70 4.75
N LEU A 51 0.30 6.44 4.64
CA LEU A 51 0.83 5.54 3.62
C LEU A 51 0.05 5.64 2.32
N ILE A 52 0.72 6.11 1.28
CA ILE A 52 0.19 6.14 -0.08
C ILE A 52 0.47 4.79 -0.74
N ILE A 53 -0.59 4.07 -1.10
CA ILE A 53 -0.53 2.78 -1.78
C ILE A 53 -1.09 2.95 -3.19
N TRP A 54 -0.48 2.30 -4.16
CA TRP A 54 -0.91 2.41 -5.54
C TRP A 54 -2.38 1.99 -5.74
N ASN A 55 -2.78 0.82 -5.22
CA ASN A 55 -4.11 0.26 -5.37
C ASN A 55 -4.45 -0.61 -4.16
N PHE A 56 -5.51 -0.29 -3.42
CA PHE A 56 -5.94 -1.12 -2.26
C PHE A 56 -6.42 -2.52 -2.63
N TRP A 57 -6.82 -2.72 -3.89
CA TRP A 57 -7.14 -4.05 -4.43
C TRP A 57 -5.92 -4.77 -5.01
N GLY A 58 -4.73 -4.21 -4.81
CA GLY A 58 -3.45 -4.79 -5.20
C GLY A 58 -2.94 -5.79 -4.17
N LEU A 59 -1.72 -6.29 -4.41
CA LEU A 59 -1.08 -7.28 -3.54
C LEU A 59 -0.29 -6.62 -2.40
N GLU A 60 0.04 -5.34 -2.54
CA GLU A 60 0.90 -4.59 -1.64
C GLU A 60 0.31 -4.51 -0.22
N LEU A 61 -0.96 -4.15 -0.12
CA LEU A 61 -1.64 -3.97 1.16
C LEU A 61 -1.87 -5.30 1.90
N PRO A 62 -2.38 -6.38 1.24
CA PRO A 62 -2.43 -7.71 1.86
C PRO A 62 -1.07 -8.23 2.32
N ALA A 63 -0.02 -8.04 1.52
CA ALA A 63 1.33 -8.49 1.86
C ALA A 63 1.87 -7.76 3.10
N LEU A 64 1.67 -6.44 3.19
CA LEU A 64 2.04 -5.64 4.34
C LEU A 64 1.30 -6.11 5.61
N PHE A 65 -0.01 -6.28 5.55
CA PHE A 65 -0.79 -6.70 6.72
C PHE A 65 -0.43 -8.11 7.17
N LYS A 66 -0.24 -9.04 6.24
CA LYS A 66 0.25 -10.38 6.57
C LYS A 66 1.62 -10.33 7.26
N ALA A 67 2.53 -9.46 6.81
CA ALA A 67 3.83 -9.29 7.44
C ALA A 67 3.72 -8.70 8.86
N LEU A 68 2.83 -7.72 9.07
CA LEU A 68 2.60 -7.13 10.39
C LEU A 68 1.96 -8.13 11.37
N ASP A 69 1.00 -8.93 10.90
CA ASP A 69 0.36 -9.97 11.70
C ASP A 69 1.36 -11.08 12.05
N ALA A 70 2.16 -11.54 11.08
CA ALA A 70 3.17 -12.59 11.28
C ALA A 70 4.30 -12.20 12.25
N THR A 71 4.53 -10.90 12.45
CA THR A 71 5.58 -10.36 13.32
C THR A 71 5.03 -9.79 14.63
N GLY A 72 3.70 -9.81 14.84
CA GLY A 72 3.08 -9.21 16.01
C GLY A 72 3.21 -7.68 16.12
N ARG A 73 3.61 -7.00 15.04
CA ARG A 73 3.93 -5.56 15.01
C ARG A 73 2.77 -4.66 14.58
N LYS A 74 1.58 -5.22 14.37
CA LYS A 74 0.39 -4.48 13.93
C LYS A 74 0.05 -3.29 14.83
N VAL A 75 0.06 -3.51 16.15
CA VAL A 75 -0.30 -2.48 17.13
C VAL A 75 0.69 -1.32 17.06
N ASP A 76 1.99 -1.61 17.11
CA ASP A 76 3.06 -0.60 16.98
C ASP A 76 2.93 0.18 15.67
N PHE A 77 2.65 -0.53 14.57
CA PHE A 77 2.46 0.08 13.27
C PHE A 77 1.29 1.08 13.23
N CYS A 78 0.18 0.74 13.87
CA CYS A 78 -1.00 1.62 13.95
C CYS A 78 -0.78 2.85 14.85
N HIS A 79 0.20 2.81 15.77
CA HIS A 79 0.59 3.98 16.55
C HIS A 79 1.46 4.95 15.75
N VAL A 80 2.26 4.42 14.81
CA VAL A 80 3.14 5.21 13.94
C VAL A 80 2.36 5.79 12.76
N VAL A 81 1.63 4.96 12.01
CA VAL A 81 0.93 5.34 10.77
C VAL A 81 -0.47 5.85 11.09
N CYS A 82 -0.80 7.06 10.65
CA CYS A 82 -2.11 7.66 10.93
C CYS A 82 -3.20 7.24 9.95
N GLY A 83 -2.84 6.76 8.76
CA GLY A 83 -3.79 6.20 7.81
C GLY A 83 -3.20 5.88 6.45
N TYR A 84 -4.10 5.58 5.51
CA TYR A 84 -3.77 5.03 4.20
C TYR A 84 -4.52 5.77 3.09
N MET A 85 -3.90 5.82 1.91
CA MET A 85 -4.55 6.36 0.71
C MET A 85 -4.38 5.47 -0.51
N ASP A 86 -5.47 5.38 -1.30
CA ASP A 86 -5.51 4.69 -2.58
C ASP A 86 -5.19 5.68 -3.70
N MET A 87 -3.93 5.72 -4.12
CA MET A 87 -3.48 6.65 -5.16
C MET A 87 -4.21 6.44 -6.48
N LEU A 88 -4.55 5.20 -6.85
CA LEU A 88 -5.28 4.92 -8.08
C LEU A 88 -6.68 5.56 -8.08
N SER A 89 -7.36 5.61 -6.94
CA SER A 89 -8.64 6.33 -6.82
C SER A 89 -8.43 7.83 -7.06
N LEU A 90 -7.42 8.45 -6.42
CA LEU A 90 -7.10 9.87 -6.60
C LEU A 90 -6.75 10.22 -8.05
N VAL A 91 -5.96 9.36 -8.71
CA VAL A 91 -5.59 9.54 -10.12
C VAL A 91 -6.83 9.49 -11.02
N LYS A 92 -7.78 8.58 -10.75
CA LYS A 92 -9.03 8.51 -11.52
C LYS A 92 -9.88 9.76 -11.38
N ASP A 93 -9.92 10.34 -10.19
CA ASP A 93 -10.67 11.57 -9.97
C ASP A 93 -9.98 12.76 -10.66
N ARG A 94 -8.64 12.80 -10.65
CA ARG A 94 -7.84 13.87 -11.26
C ARG A 94 -7.80 13.81 -12.79
N VAL A 95 -7.71 12.61 -13.37
CA VAL A 95 -7.61 12.38 -14.82
C VAL A 95 -8.58 11.28 -15.28
N PRO A 96 -9.90 11.52 -15.22
CA PRO A 96 -10.95 10.50 -15.42
C PRO A 96 -10.98 9.88 -16.82
N GLN A 97 -10.39 10.55 -17.81
CA GLN A 97 -10.35 10.12 -19.21
C GLN A 97 -8.99 9.58 -19.64
N ALA A 98 -8.17 9.11 -18.68
CA ALA A 98 -6.92 8.45 -19.02
C ALA A 98 -7.21 7.16 -19.83
N PRO A 99 -6.52 6.92 -20.96
CA PRO A 99 -6.76 5.74 -21.79
C PRO A 99 -6.39 4.43 -21.08
N SER A 100 -5.55 4.52 -20.06
CA SER A 100 -5.17 3.38 -19.23
C SER A 100 -4.68 3.87 -17.86
N TYR A 101 -5.16 3.22 -16.82
CA TYR A 101 -4.73 3.46 -15.44
C TYR A 101 -3.65 2.48 -14.97
N ARG A 102 -2.89 1.85 -15.88
CA ARG A 102 -1.71 1.07 -15.46
C ARG A 102 -0.60 2.06 -15.09
N LEU A 103 0.09 1.84 -13.97
CA LEU A 103 1.15 2.74 -13.48
C LEU A 103 2.17 3.08 -14.57
N ASN A 104 2.72 2.08 -15.26
CA ASN A 104 3.69 2.30 -16.35
C ASN A 104 3.15 3.17 -17.50
N ASN A 105 1.85 3.08 -17.83
CA ASN A 105 1.26 3.91 -18.88
C ASN A 105 1.11 5.37 -18.44
N LEU A 106 0.76 5.60 -17.17
CA LEU A 106 0.68 6.94 -16.59
C LEU A 106 2.07 7.57 -16.50
N LEU A 107 3.08 6.83 -16.06
CA LEU A 107 4.47 7.31 -16.01
C LEU A 107 4.98 7.71 -17.40
N ARG A 108 4.72 6.90 -18.44
CA ARG A 108 5.11 7.26 -19.81
C ARG A 108 4.39 8.52 -20.29
N ARG A 109 3.10 8.65 -19.98
CA ARG A 109 2.28 9.78 -20.45
C ARG A 109 2.63 11.09 -19.77
N TYR A 110 2.79 11.08 -18.45
CA TYR A 110 2.92 12.31 -17.65
C TYR A 110 4.37 12.65 -17.29
N LEU A 111 5.28 11.68 -17.33
CA LEU A 111 6.68 11.85 -16.92
C LEU A 111 7.68 11.41 -18.00
N GLN A 112 7.24 10.84 -19.12
CA GLN A 112 8.11 10.21 -20.13
C GLN A 112 9.06 9.14 -19.55
N GLN A 113 8.68 8.55 -18.41
CA GLN A 113 9.49 7.57 -17.67
C GLN A 113 8.96 6.14 -17.87
N ARG A 114 9.87 5.16 -17.82
CA ARG A 114 9.52 3.74 -17.71
C ARG A 114 9.54 3.30 -16.25
N LEU A 115 8.64 2.39 -15.89
CA LEU A 115 8.67 1.79 -14.56
C LEU A 115 9.90 0.90 -14.41
N GLY A 116 10.78 1.23 -13.45
CA GLY A 116 11.90 0.37 -13.08
C GLY A 116 11.48 -0.87 -12.29
N GLU A 117 12.42 -1.77 -12.08
CA GLU A 117 12.21 -3.00 -11.31
C GLU A 117 12.44 -2.79 -9.80
N GLY A 118 11.80 -3.64 -8.99
CA GLY A 118 11.92 -3.59 -7.53
C GLY A 118 10.91 -2.67 -6.83
N ALA A 119 10.84 -2.80 -5.50
CA ALA A 119 9.87 -2.03 -4.70
C ALA A 119 10.25 -0.55 -4.62
N LEU A 120 11.55 -0.24 -4.47
CA LEU A 120 12.01 1.15 -4.39
C LEU A 120 11.75 1.94 -5.68
N ALA A 121 11.97 1.33 -6.85
CA ALA A 121 11.69 1.99 -8.13
C ALA A 121 10.19 2.31 -8.29
N LYS A 122 9.32 1.39 -7.87
CA LYS A 122 7.87 1.62 -7.84
C LYS A 122 7.51 2.75 -6.87
N ALA A 123 8.06 2.75 -5.66
CA ALA A 123 7.79 3.79 -4.67
C ALA A 123 8.19 5.19 -5.17
N LYS A 124 9.39 5.34 -5.74
CA LYS A 124 9.83 6.60 -6.36
C LYS A 124 8.93 7.02 -7.53
N ALA A 125 8.51 6.06 -8.35
CA ALA A 125 7.61 6.35 -9.46
C ALA A 125 6.24 6.86 -8.99
N LEU A 126 5.71 6.34 -7.87
CA LEU A 126 4.48 6.86 -7.25
C LEU A 126 4.67 8.29 -6.76
N GLN A 127 5.77 8.59 -6.06
CA GLN A 127 6.09 9.95 -5.60
C GLN A 127 6.20 10.94 -6.77
N ASN A 128 6.91 10.56 -7.84
CA ASN A 128 7.05 11.42 -9.02
C ASN A 128 5.70 11.66 -9.69
N LEU A 129 4.87 10.62 -9.81
CA LEU A 129 3.54 10.73 -10.41
C LEU A 129 2.61 11.60 -9.55
N TRP A 130 2.73 11.52 -8.23
CA TRP A 130 2.00 12.39 -7.30
C TRP A 130 2.28 13.87 -7.59
N GLY A 131 3.56 14.23 -7.69
CA GLY A 131 3.99 15.59 -8.03
C GLY A 131 3.54 16.02 -9.41
N ALA A 132 3.71 15.16 -10.43
CA ALA A 132 3.35 15.47 -11.82
C ALA A 132 1.85 15.73 -12.03
N LEU A 133 0.99 15.04 -11.27
CA LEU A 133 -0.46 15.24 -11.33
C LEU A 133 -0.96 16.35 -10.39
N ALA A 134 -0.04 16.98 -9.64
CA ALA A 134 -0.32 17.95 -8.60
C ALA A 134 -1.43 17.44 -7.66
N LEU A 135 -1.28 16.20 -7.18
CA LEU A 135 -2.21 15.63 -6.21
C LEU A 135 -2.14 16.41 -4.88
N PRO A 136 -3.25 16.50 -4.12
CA PRO A 136 -3.35 17.40 -2.97
C PRO A 136 -2.23 17.16 -1.95
N VAL A 137 -1.52 18.23 -1.55
CA VAL A 137 -0.46 18.15 -0.53
C VAL A 137 -1.07 18.12 0.87
N SER A 138 -2.17 18.84 1.08
CA SER A 138 -3.02 18.72 2.27
C SER A 138 -4.06 17.64 2.01
N LEU A 139 -3.84 16.51 2.64
CA LEU A 139 -4.74 15.38 2.59
C LEU A 139 -5.81 15.56 3.67
N ASP A 140 -7.03 15.91 3.26
CA ASP A 140 -8.15 15.97 4.18
C ASP A 140 -8.37 14.59 4.81
N MET A 141 -8.71 14.56 6.11
CA MET A 141 -9.00 13.32 6.83
C MET A 141 -10.08 12.49 6.13
N GLU A 142 -10.97 13.12 5.35
CA GLU A 142 -12.03 12.45 4.59
C GLU A 142 -11.49 11.54 3.47
N MET A 143 -10.31 11.86 2.91
CA MET A 143 -9.68 11.06 1.86
C MET A 143 -8.87 9.89 2.44
N MET A 144 -8.54 9.96 3.72
CA MET A 144 -7.70 9.00 4.42
C MET A 144 -8.55 7.87 4.99
N LEU A 145 -8.08 6.63 4.79
CA LEU A 145 -8.68 5.47 5.44
C LEU A 145 -7.87 5.07 6.66
N MET A 146 -8.57 4.75 7.75
CA MET A 146 -7.94 4.19 8.93
C MET A 146 -7.52 2.74 8.68
N HIS A 147 -6.66 2.20 9.55
CA HIS A 147 -6.16 0.84 9.42
C HIS A 147 -7.26 -0.21 9.24
N ARG A 148 -8.35 -0.12 10.01
CA ARG A 148 -9.45 -1.09 9.91
C ARG A 148 -10.17 -1.03 8.55
N ASN A 149 -10.39 0.19 8.02
CA ASN A 149 -10.94 0.36 6.68
C ASN A 149 -10.03 -0.27 5.61
N ALA A 150 -8.73 0.02 5.67
CA ALA A 150 -7.74 -0.54 4.76
C ALA A 150 -7.69 -2.08 4.87
N GLN A 151 -7.76 -2.63 6.09
CA GLN A 151 -7.84 -4.07 6.33
C GLN A 151 -9.09 -4.68 5.70
N SER A 152 -10.23 -3.98 5.74
CA SER A 152 -11.48 -4.43 5.12
C SER A 152 -11.35 -4.61 3.61
N TYR A 153 -10.57 -3.79 2.88
CA TYR A 153 -10.30 -4.01 1.45
C TYR A 153 -9.62 -5.36 1.20
N THR A 154 -8.67 -5.72 2.06
CA THR A 154 -7.93 -6.99 1.96
C THR A 154 -8.86 -8.18 2.24
N LEU A 155 -9.71 -8.07 3.26
CA LEU A 155 -10.66 -9.13 3.65
C LEU A 155 -11.78 -9.33 2.63
N LEU A 156 -12.21 -8.26 1.95
CA LEU A 156 -13.26 -8.31 0.95
C LEU A 156 -12.75 -8.72 -0.44
N TRP A 157 -11.44 -8.69 -0.68
CA TRP A 157 -10.86 -8.98 -1.99
C TRP A 157 -11.19 -10.37 -2.55
N PRO A 158 -11.14 -11.47 -1.76
CA PRO A 158 -11.54 -12.80 -2.25
C PRO A 158 -12.99 -12.83 -2.79
N PHE A 159 -13.94 -12.18 -2.11
CA PHE A 159 -15.33 -12.12 -2.56
C PHE A 159 -15.51 -11.35 -3.88
N VAL A 160 -14.66 -10.35 -4.13
CA VAL A 160 -14.64 -9.64 -5.42
C VAL A 160 -14.05 -10.53 -6.53
N GLN A 161 -13.00 -11.31 -6.21
CA GLN A 161 -12.40 -12.27 -7.14
C GLN A 161 -13.40 -13.37 -7.55
N GLU A 162 -14.15 -13.90 -6.57
CA GLU A 162 -15.17 -14.92 -6.75
C GLU A 162 -16.50 -14.38 -7.30
N LYS A 163 -16.57 -13.08 -7.59
CA LYS A 163 -17.77 -12.39 -8.11
C LYS A 163 -18.99 -12.44 -7.18
N LEU A 164 -18.78 -12.77 -5.90
CA LEU A 164 -19.81 -12.73 -4.85
C LEU A 164 -20.15 -11.29 -4.47
N LEU A 165 -19.18 -10.37 -4.59
CA LEU A 165 -19.38 -8.93 -4.41
C LEU A 165 -18.90 -8.16 -5.64
N SER A 166 -19.68 -7.17 -6.05
CA SER A 166 -19.17 -6.18 -7.01
C SER A 166 -18.07 -5.35 -6.35
N LYS A 167 -17.07 -4.93 -7.14
CA LYS A 167 -16.01 -4.03 -6.65
C LYS A 167 -16.54 -2.74 -6.04
N ARG A 168 -17.67 -2.24 -6.56
CA ARG A 168 -18.35 -1.04 -6.02
C ARG A 168 -18.94 -1.31 -4.64
N ALA A 169 -19.67 -2.41 -4.47
CA ALA A 169 -20.23 -2.79 -3.18
C ALA A 169 -19.13 -3.03 -2.13
N ALA A 170 -18.09 -3.78 -2.50
CA ALA A 170 -16.95 -4.04 -1.61
C ALA A 170 -16.21 -2.76 -1.21
N LYS A 171 -16.06 -1.79 -2.13
CA LYS A 171 -15.48 -0.46 -1.81
C LYS A 171 -16.30 0.25 -0.72
N VAL A 172 -17.62 0.29 -0.86
CA VAL A 172 -18.52 0.94 0.11
C VAL A 172 -18.46 0.25 1.47
N LEU A 173 -18.48 -1.09 1.50
CA LEU A 173 -18.36 -1.87 2.74
C LEU A 173 -17.03 -1.59 3.45
N ALA A 174 -15.91 -1.62 2.72
CA ALA A 174 -14.59 -1.35 3.28
C ALA A 174 -14.45 0.07 3.84
N GLN A 175 -15.00 1.07 3.14
CA GLN A 175 -15.04 2.46 3.61
C GLN A 175 -15.84 2.63 4.91
N ARG A 176 -16.87 1.80 5.12
CA ARG A 176 -17.67 1.78 6.35
C ARG A 176 -17.10 0.87 7.44
N ASN A 177 -15.94 0.24 7.18
CA ASN A 177 -15.36 -0.77 8.05
C ASN A 177 -16.32 -1.95 8.34
N LEU A 178 -17.19 -2.28 7.38
CA LEU A 178 -18.09 -3.41 7.50
C LEU A 178 -17.45 -4.61 6.83
N VAL A 179 -17.15 -5.63 7.62
CA VAL A 179 -16.68 -6.93 7.13
C VAL A 179 -17.64 -7.99 7.64
N LEU A 180 -17.81 -9.10 6.92
CA LEU A 180 -18.74 -10.19 7.27
C LEU A 180 -18.66 -10.71 8.72
N ARG A 181 -17.58 -10.43 9.47
CA ARG A 181 -17.53 -10.73 10.92
C ARG A 181 -18.56 -9.96 11.74
N ASP A 182 -19.08 -8.84 11.24
CA ASP A 182 -20.15 -8.07 11.88
C ASP A 182 -21.55 -8.65 11.56
N LEU A 183 -21.64 -9.77 10.83
CA LEU A 183 -22.88 -10.47 10.48
C LEU A 183 -22.98 -11.87 11.12
N GLU A 184 -22.05 -12.24 12.01
CA GLU A 184 -22.09 -13.50 12.78
C GLU A 184 -22.59 -13.32 14.22
N GLU A 185 -23.22 -12.20 14.53
CA GLU A 185 -23.97 -12.01 15.78
C GLU A 185 -25.42 -11.61 15.48
N GLU A 186 -26.28 -12.62 15.31
CA GLU A 186 -27.68 -12.67 15.79
C GLU A 186 -28.12 -14.12 16.00
#